data_AF-A0A2G0E5V3-F1
#
_entry.id   AF-A0A2G0E5V3-F1
#
_cell.length_a   1.000
_cell.length_b   1.000
_cell.length_c   1.000
_cell.angle_alpha   90.00
_cell.angle_beta   90.00
_cell.angle_gamma   90.00
#
_symmetry.space_group_name_H-M   'P 1'
#
loop_
_entity.id
_entity.type
_entity.pdbx_description
1 polymer ?
#
loop_
_entity_poly.entity_id
_entity_poly.type
_entity_poly.pdbx_seq_one_letter_code
_entity_poly.pdbx_strand_id
1 'polypeptide(L)' 'FLTDYFEEKNIVIEDVNFDVKFVDDYRVYKNIYTIDLPKGLTYADVIEELSVHKNITKLHLVSIAQ' A
#
# COMPACT_ATOMS: atom_id res chain seq x y z
N PHE A 1 9.72 1.30 5.48
CA PHE A 1 9.46 1.64 4.07
C PHE A 1 8.05 2.14 3.85
N LEU A 2 7.00 1.28 3.82
CA LEU A 2 5.63 1.77 3.52
C LEU A 2 5.15 2.83 4.53
N THR A 3 5.40 2.61 5.82
CA THR A 3 5.11 3.61 6.87
C THR A 3 5.81 4.94 6.59
N ASP A 4 7.13 4.91 6.42
CA ASP A 4 7.95 6.10 6.13
C ASP A 4 7.47 6.82 4.86
N TYR A 5 7.16 6.06 3.80
CA TYR A 5 6.63 6.60 2.54
C TYR A 5 5.30 7.33 2.75
N PHE A 6 4.37 6.73 3.51
CA PHE A 6 3.08 7.37 3.79
C PHE A 6 3.26 8.64 4.65
N GLU A 7 4.16 8.62 5.64
CA GLU A 7 4.49 9.80 6.44
C GLU A 7 5.11 10.92 5.58
N GLU A 8 6.13 10.62 4.77
CA GLU A 8 6.80 11.59 3.88
C GLU A 8 5.84 12.23 2.89
N LYS A 9 4.86 11.47 2.40
CA LYS A 9 3.86 11.93 1.44
C LYS A 9 2.64 12.57 2.08
N ASN A 10 2.56 12.66 3.42
CA ASN A 10 1.38 13.14 4.15
C ASN A 10 0.10 12.32 3.81
N ILE A 11 0.27 11.03 3.57
CA ILE A 11 -0.84 10.08 3.40
C ILE A 11 -1.28 9.62 4.78
N VAL A 12 -2.57 9.78 5.08
CA VAL A 12 -3.14 9.34 6.37
C VAL A 12 -3.58 7.89 6.23
N ILE A 13 -3.22 7.06 7.20
CA ILE A 13 -3.67 5.66 7.26
C ILE A 13 -4.89 5.60 8.18
N GLU A 14 -6.05 5.29 7.60
CA GLU A 14 -7.31 5.16 8.33
C GLU A 14 -7.49 3.76 8.91
N ASP A 15 -7.07 2.72 8.16
CA ASP A 15 -7.17 1.33 8.59
C ASP A 15 -6.09 0.46 7.95
N VAL A 16 -5.73 -0.62 8.64
CA VAL A 16 -4.76 -1.62 8.19
C VAL A 16 -5.30 -3.02 8.46
N ASN A 17 -5.61 -3.73 7.38
CA ASN A 17 -5.92 -5.15 7.42
C ASN A 17 -4.72 -5.94 6.87
N PHE A 18 -4.38 -7.07 7.50
CA PHE A 18 -3.30 -7.91 7.02
C PHE A 18 -3.71 -9.38 6.97
N ASP A 19 -3.15 -10.09 6.00
CA ASP A 19 -3.28 -11.53 5.80
C ASP A 19 -1.89 -12.12 5.59
N VAL A 20 -1.65 -13.31 6.14
CA VAL A 20 -0.39 -14.03 6.01
C VAL A 20 -0.69 -15.42 5.48
N LYS A 21 -0.13 -15.73 4.32
CA LYS A 21 -0.22 -17.05 3.70
C LYS A 21 1.10 -17.79 3.83
N PHE A 22 1.03 -19.01 4.32
CA PHE A 22 2.15 -19.94 4.34
C PHE A 22 2.12 -20.74 3.03
N VAL A 23 3.13 -20.57 2.19
CA VAL A 23 3.27 -21.28 0.92
C VAL A 23 4.58 -22.05 0.98
N ASP A 24 4.50 -23.37 1.11
CA ASP A 24 5.63 -24.26 1.32
C ASP A 24 6.57 -23.74 2.43
N ASP A 25 7.78 -23.32 2.06
CA ASP A 25 8.83 -22.86 2.99
C ASP A 25 8.91 -21.33 3.14
N TYR A 26 7.99 -20.57 2.53
CA TYR A 26 8.00 -19.11 2.60
C TYR A 26 6.64 -18.52 3.01
N ARG A 27 6.69 -17.28 3.49
CA ARG A 27 5.52 -16.52 3.95
C ARG A 27 5.24 -15.40 2.97
N VAL A 28 4.00 -15.32 2.51
CA VAL A 28 3.50 -14.22 1.68
C VAL A 28 2.65 -13.32 2.57
N TYR A 29 3.10 -12.08 2.72
CA TYR A 29 2.40 -11.05 3.47
C TYR A 29 1.55 -10.22 2.51
N LYS A 30 0.28 -10.05 2.85
CA LYS A 30 -0.65 -9.17 2.14
C LYS A 30 -1.19 -8.13 3.11
N ASN A 31 -0.78 -6.88 2.92
CA ASN A 31 -1.34 -5.75 3.65
C ASN A 31 -2.36 -5.02 2.77
N ILE A 32 -3.51 -4.69 3.34
CA ILE A 32 -4.57 -3.89 2.74
C ILE A 32 -4.70 -2.63 3.58
N TYR A 33 -4.36 -1.50 2.98
CA TYR A 33 -4.45 -0.19 3.63
C TYR A 33 -5.68 0.55 3.13
N THR A 34 -6.44 1.12 4.06
CA THR A 34 -7.36 2.21 3.76
C THR A 34 -6.60 3.50 4.07
N ILE A 35 -6.43 4.33 3.04
CA ILE A 35 -5.65 5.57 3.14
C ILE A 35 -6.45 6.76 2.64
N ASP A 36 -6.21 7.92 3.25
CA ASP A 36 -6.63 9.20 2.71
C ASP A 36 -5.45 9.91 2.05
N LEU A 37 -5.68 10.43 0.85
CA LEU A 37 -4.66 11.06 0.03
C LEU A 37 -4.72 12.59 0.18
N PRO A 38 -3.58 13.26 0.38
CA PRO A 38 -3.57 14.72 0.45
C PRO A 38 -3.91 15.33 -0.91
N LYS A 39 -4.32 16.61 -0.89
CA LYS A 39 -4.61 17.35 -2.12
C LYS A 39 -3.39 17.35 -3.06
N GLY A 40 -3.63 16.98 -4.31
CA GLY A 40 -2.59 16.97 -5.34
C GLY A 40 -1.84 15.65 -5.49
N LEU A 41 -2.16 14.63 -4.67
CA LEU A 41 -1.65 13.27 -4.84
C LEU A 41 -2.80 12.35 -5.26
N THR A 42 -2.62 11.60 -6.34
CA THR A 42 -3.62 10.65 -6.84
C THR A 42 -3.23 9.22 -6.50
N TYR A 43 -4.20 8.30 -6.49
CA TYR A 43 -3.92 6.88 -6.31
C TYR A 43 -3.02 6.32 -7.43
N ALA A 44 -3.06 6.91 -8.62
CA ALA A 44 -2.22 6.52 -9.74
C ALA A 44 -0.74 6.84 -9.47
N ASP A 45 -0.47 8.05 -8.95
CA ASP A 45 0.89 8.47 -8.57
C ASP A 45 1.47 7.52 -7.50
N VAL A 46 0.66 7.17 -6.49
CA VAL A 46 1.07 6.24 -5.42
C VAL A 46 1.38 4.85 -5.98
N ILE A 47 0.54 4.33 -6.88
CA ILE A 47 0.78 3.02 -7.51
C ILE A 47 2.08 3.04 -8.33
N GLU A 48 2.32 4.09 -9.10
CA GLU A 48 3.53 4.23 -9.92
C GLU A 48 4.79 4.26 -9.05
N GLU A 49 4.82 5.10 -8.01
CA GLU A 49 5.95 5.23 -7.09
C GLU A 49 6.23 3.94 -6.30
N LEU A 50 5.18 3.24 -5.87
CA LEU A 50 5.35 1.96 -5.15
C LEU A 50 5.75 0.82 -6.11
N SER A 51 5.35 0.85 -7.38
CA SER A 51 5.62 -0.23 -8.33
C SER A 51 7.10 -0.44 -8.64
N VAL A 52 7.93 0.60 -8.50
CA VAL A 52 9.38 0.54 -8.76
C VAL A 52 10.18 -0.01 -7.57
N HIS A 53 9.55 -0.20 -6.41
CA HIS A 53 10.21 -0.72 -5.23
C HIS A 53 10.37 -2.24 -5.28
N LYS A 54 11.63 -2.70 -5.22
CA LYS A 54 12.01 -4.12 -5.35
C LYS A 54 11.36 -5.06 -4.33
N ASN A 55 10.91 -4.52 -3.19
CA ASN A 55 10.31 -5.31 -2.11
C ASN A 55 8.79 -5.45 -2.25
N ILE A 56 8.19 -4.89 -3.30
CA ILE A 56 6.75 -4.95 -3.57
C ILE A 56 6.51 -5.97 -4.68
N THR A 57 5.86 -7.08 -4.34
CA THR A 57 5.58 -8.17 -5.30
C THR A 57 4.34 -7.90 -6.13
N LYS A 58 3.34 -7.24 -5.55
CA LYS A 58 2.04 -6.98 -6.19
C LYS A 58 1.36 -5.78 -5.54
N LEU A 59 0.82 -4.89 -6.37
CA LEU A 59 -0.08 -3.81 -5.97
C LEU A 59 -1.46 -4.04 -6.60
N HIS A 60 -2.50 -3.67 -5.88
CA HIS A 60 -3.88 -3.79 -6.34
C HIS A 60 -4.75 -2.76 -5.63
N LEU A 61 -5.44 -1.92 -6.41
CA LEU A 61 -6.45 -1.02 -5.91
C LEU A 61 -7.69 -1.82 -5.49
N VAL A 62 -8.06 -1.76 -4.21
CA VAL A 62 -9.22 -2.50 -3.68
C VAL A 62 -10.53 -1.79 -3.99
N SER A 63 -10.63 -0.51 -3.64
CA SER A 63 -11.81 0.33 -3.89
C SER A 63 -11.46 1.81 -3.75
N ILE A 64 -12.29 2.67 -4.33
CA ILE A 64 -12.28 4.12 -4.11
C ILE A 64 -13.60 4.46 -3.40
N ALA A 65 -13.53 5.10 -2.23
CA ALA A 65 -14.72 5.61 -1.55
C ALA A 65 -15.27 6.81 -2.36
N GLN A 66 -16.56 6.79 -2.67
CA GLN A 66 -17.27 7.88 -3.35
C GLN A 66 -17.92 8.84 -2.35
#